data_AF-A0A433SAM6-F1
#
_entry.id   AF-A0A433SAM6-F1
#
_cell.length_a   1.000
_cell.length_b   1.000
_cell.length_c   1.000
_cell.angle_alpha   90.00
_cell.angle_beta   90.00
_cell.angle_gamma   90.00
#
_symmetry.space_group_name_H-M   'P 1'
#
loop_
_entity.id
_entity.type
_entity.pdbx_description
1 polymer ?
#
loop_
_entity_poly.entity_id
_entity_poly.type
_entity_poly.pdbx_seq_one_letter_code
_entity_poly.pdbx_strand_id
1 'polypeptide(L)'
;MQHRLITPPYFYQTLQRCKVTKGLMSEQQRQGVYHYMCDALIGLIEQEHDFAYAYMHTPVYTWTDTFNNLGALAPVIESLWLRWWALDNHGKAISALKYASGLVYGLRENPLFPPWTREEGGGPPNLADMDTTCFKQGWLPENLQFMRETLSAGYICDKLAQAAAVLRDTPESETATRIASDAQQRQDIITIRIEEVSYGLQYPSMSLEWNN
;
A
#
# COMPACT_ATOMS: atom_id res chain seq x y z
N MET A 1 -22.59 -0.31 -14.28
CA MET A 1 -21.99 -1.59 -13.83
C MET A 1 -20.49 -1.37 -13.69
N GLN A 2 -20.01 -1.12 -12.48
CA GLN A 2 -18.57 -1.05 -12.21
C GLN A 2 -18.03 -2.48 -12.13
N HIS A 3 -17.11 -2.83 -13.02
CA HIS A 3 -16.34 -4.06 -12.91
C HIS A 3 -15.43 -3.93 -11.68
N ARG A 4 -15.84 -4.51 -10.54
CA ARG A 4 -14.90 -4.76 -9.45
C ARG A 4 -13.83 -5.71 -9.99
N LEU A 5 -12.59 -5.27 -10.03
CA LEU A 5 -11.43 -6.14 -10.22
C LEU A 5 -11.33 -7.03 -8.98
N ILE A 6 -12.02 -8.16 -9.02
CA ILE A 6 -11.81 -9.23 -8.04
C ILE A 6 -10.59 -9.98 -8.55
N THR A 7 -9.42 -9.64 -8.01
CA THR A 7 -8.23 -10.48 -8.21
C THR A 7 -8.55 -11.86 -7.63
N PRO A 8 -8.50 -12.94 -8.43
CA PRO A 8 -8.76 -14.28 -7.92
C PRO A 8 -7.80 -14.59 -6.77
N PRO A 9 -8.24 -15.31 -5.71
CA PRO A 9 -7.34 -15.81 -4.69
C PRO A 9 -6.17 -16.53 -5.36
N TYR A 10 -4.94 -16.24 -4.92
CA TYR A 10 -3.71 -16.86 -5.42
C TYR A 10 -3.28 -16.48 -6.85
N PHE A 11 -3.86 -15.45 -7.48
CA PHE A 11 -3.45 -15.02 -8.81
C PHE A 11 -1.96 -14.64 -8.87
N TYR A 12 -1.50 -13.75 -8.00
CA TYR A 12 -0.09 -13.35 -7.92
C TYR A 12 0.82 -14.53 -7.55
N GLN A 13 0.37 -15.38 -6.62
CA GLN A 13 1.07 -16.62 -6.28
C GLN A 13 1.24 -17.55 -7.49
N THR A 14 0.22 -17.68 -8.33
CA THR A 14 0.25 -18.54 -9.52
C THR A 14 1.20 -18.00 -10.57
N LEU A 15 1.19 -16.67 -10.81
CA LEU A 15 2.13 -16.03 -11.74
C LEU A 15 3.58 -16.25 -11.32
N GLN A 16 3.86 -16.13 -10.02
CA GLN A 16 5.19 -16.31 -9.46
C GLN A 16 5.62 -17.79 -9.46
N ARG A 17 4.78 -18.69 -8.94
CA ARG A 17 5.08 -20.13 -8.78
C ARG A 17 5.31 -20.83 -10.12
N CYS A 18 4.49 -20.51 -11.12
CA CYS A 18 4.59 -21.14 -12.43
C CYS A 18 5.66 -20.48 -13.32
N LYS A 19 6.36 -19.44 -12.83
CA LYS A 19 7.27 -18.59 -13.63
C LYS A 19 6.63 -18.17 -14.95
N VAL A 20 5.30 -18.00 -14.99
CA VAL A 20 4.53 -17.84 -16.24
C VAL A 20 5.09 -16.68 -17.06
N THR A 21 5.42 -15.58 -16.39
CA THR A 21 5.94 -14.39 -17.05
C THR A 21 7.34 -14.57 -17.61
N LYS A 22 8.20 -15.42 -17.02
CA LYS A 22 9.58 -15.66 -17.48
C LYS A 22 9.70 -16.87 -18.41
N GLY A 23 8.80 -17.85 -18.31
CA GLY A 23 8.87 -19.12 -19.05
C GLY A 23 7.88 -19.27 -20.20
N LEU A 24 6.78 -18.50 -20.21
CA LEU A 24 5.68 -18.65 -21.18
C LEU A 24 5.37 -17.38 -21.98
N MET A 25 6.02 -16.26 -21.64
CA MET A 25 5.80 -14.97 -22.28
C MET A 25 7.12 -14.43 -22.86
N SER A 26 7.02 -13.85 -24.06
CA SER A 26 8.07 -12.95 -24.57
C SER A 26 8.24 -11.73 -23.65
N GLU A 27 9.38 -11.04 -23.75
CA GLU A 27 9.60 -9.78 -23.03
C GLU A 27 8.46 -8.78 -23.29
N GLN A 28 8.05 -8.61 -24.56
CA GLN A 28 6.98 -7.68 -24.92
C GLN A 28 5.65 -8.03 -24.26
N GLN A 29 5.28 -9.31 -24.23
CA GLN A 29 4.05 -9.76 -23.56
C GLN A 29 4.12 -9.55 -22.05
N ARG A 30 5.27 -9.86 -21.45
CA ARG A 30 5.51 -9.65 -20.01
C ARG A 30 5.39 -8.16 -19.64
N GLN A 31 6.02 -7.27 -20.41
CA GLN A 31 5.89 -5.82 -20.21
C GLN A 31 4.45 -5.35 -20.37
N GLY A 32 3.71 -5.85 -21.38
CA GLY A 32 2.30 -5.54 -21.57
C GLY A 32 1.43 -5.95 -20.37
N VAL A 33 1.66 -7.15 -19.82
CA VAL A 33 0.95 -7.62 -18.61
C VAL A 33 1.27 -6.75 -17.40
N TYR A 34 2.54 -6.40 -17.19
CA TYR A 34 2.95 -5.54 -16.08
C TYR A 34 2.35 -4.14 -16.19
N HIS A 35 2.33 -3.56 -17.39
CA HIS A 35 1.71 -2.26 -17.65
C HIS A 35 0.21 -2.30 -17.30
N TYR A 36 -0.50 -3.32 -17.78
CA TYR A 36 -1.91 -3.51 -17.47
C TYR A 36 -2.17 -3.64 -15.96
N MET A 37 -1.36 -4.42 -15.24
CA MET A 37 -1.49 -4.55 -13.78
C MET A 37 -1.25 -3.21 -13.07
N CYS A 38 -0.29 -2.42 -13.55
CA CYS A 38 -0.03 -1.10 -12.99
C CYS A 38 -1.20 -0.14 -13.21
N ASP A 39 -1.75 -0.10 -14.43
CA ASP A 39 -2.92 0.73 -14.74
C ASP A 39 -4.16 0.33 -13.97
N ALA A 40 -4.38 -0.99 -13.82
CA ALA A 40 -5.48 -1.52 -13.03
C ALA A 40 -5.36 -1.11 -11.55
N LEU A 41 -4.15 -1.21 -10.97
CA LEU A 41 -3.90 -0.79 -9.59
C LEU A 41 -4.10 0.73 -9.40
N ILE A 42 -3.56 1.55 -10.31
CA ILE A 42 -3.78 3.00 -10.26
C ILE A 42 -5.27 3.33 -10.38
N GLY A 43 -5.98 2.67 -11.29
CA GLY A 43 -7.43 2.85 -11.44
C GLY A 43 -8.23 2.44 -10.20
N LEU A 44 -7.76 1.44 -9.43
CA LEU A 44 -8.35 1.08 -8.14
C LEU A 44 -8.08 2.16 -7.07
N ILE A 45 -6.85 2.65 -7.00
CA ILE A 45 -6.47 3.73 -6.09
C ILE A 45 -7.28 5.02 -6.36
N GLU A 46 -7.48 5.36 -7.63
CA GLU A 46 -8.24 6.56 -8.04
C GLU A 46 -9.74 6.46 -7.72
N GLN A 47 -10.26 5.28 -7.42
CA GLN A 47 -11.66 5.04 -7.02
C GLN A 47 -11.90 5.17 -5.51
N GLU A 48 -10.84 5.34 -4.71
CA GLU A 48 -10.97 5.66 -3.28
C GLU A 48 -11.67 7.01 -3.12
N HIS A 49 -12.62 7.10 -2.18
CA HIS A 49 -13.51 8.26 -2.07
C HIS A 49 -13.70 8.77 -0.65
N ASP A 50 -13.49 7.94 0.38
CA ASP A 50 -13.66 8.36 1.76
C ASP A 50 -12.74 7.57 2.71
N PHE A 51 -12.74 7.97 3.98
CA PHE A 51 -12.13 7.22 5.08
C PHE A 51 -13.08 6.20 5.72
N ALA A 52 -14.28 6.01 5.18
CA ALA A 52 -15.28 5.18 5.82
C ALA A 52 -14.78 3.74 5.92
N TYR A 53 -14.83 3.22 7.14
CA TYR A 53 -14.41 1.88 7.49
C TYR A 53 -15.62 1.15 8.08
N ALA A 54 -16.18 0.20 7.33
CA ALA A 54 -17.30 -0.64 7.79
C ALA A 54 -16.89 -2.11 7.94
N TYR A 55 -15.79 -2.36 8.66
CA TYR A 55 -15.35 -3.70 9.08
C TYR A 55 -15.41 -4.75 7.94
N MET A 56 -16.09 -5.88 8.18
CA MET A 56 -16.25 -7.00 7.24
C MET A 56 -16.96 -6.66 5.93
N HIS A 57 -17.57 -5.47 5.82
CA HIS A 57 -18.32 -5.05 4.62
C HIS A 57 -17.51 -4.17 3.66
N THR A 58 -16.31 -3.71 4.07
CA THR A 58 -15.44 -2.89 3.24
C THR A 58 -14.15 -3.67 2.97
N PRO A 59 -13.79 -3.98 1.72
CA PRO A 59 -12.45 -4.50 1.40
C PRO A 59 -11.47 -3.36 1.58
N VAL A 60 -11.00 -3.17 2.81
CA VAL A 60 -10.22 -1.99 3.15
C VAL A 60 -8.83 -2.17 2.58
N TYR A 61 -8.32 -1.15 1.89
CA TYR A 61 -6.95 -1.08 1.38
C TYR A 61 -6.46 -2.30 0.58
N THR A 62 -7.32 -3.11 -0.06
CA THR A 62 -6.91 -4.28 -0.88
C THR A 62 -5.87 -3.97 -1.99
N TRP A 63 -5.78 -2.70 -2.38
CA TRP A 63 -4.74 -2.22 -3.29
C TRP A 63 -3.33 -2.24 -2.66
N THR A 64 -3.17 -2.19 -1.33
CA THR A 64 -1.86 -2.32 -0.64
C THR A 64 -1.28 -3.71 -0.84
N ASP A 65 -2.10 -4.75 -0.71
CA ASP A 65 -1.67 -6.13 -0.92
C ASP A 65 -1.26 -6.34 -2.38
N THR A 66 -2.02 -5.76 -3.31
CA THR A 66 -1.70 -5.78 -4.73
C THR A 66 -0.39 -5.05 -5.03
N PHE A 67 -0.18 -3.87 -4.43
CA PHE A 67 1.06 -3.11 -4.53
C PHE A 67 2.26 -3.93 -4.03
N ASN A 68 2.14 -4.55 -2.86
CA ASN A 68 3.20 -5.37 -2.26
C ASN A 68 3.50 -6.63 -3.08
N ASN A 69 2.49 -7.30 -3.62
CA ASN A 69 2.66 -8.44 -4.52
C ASN A 69 3.40 -8.05 -5.81
N LEU A 70 3.10 -6.87 -6.39
CA LEU A 70 3.80 -6.37 -7.56
C LEU A 70 5.28 -6.06 -7.28
N GLY A 71 5.60 -5.60 -6.07
CA GLY A 71 6.98 -5.36 -5.65
C GLY A 71 7.86 -6.61 -5.61
N ALA A 72 7.26 -7.79 -5.36
CA ALA A 72 7.94 -9.08 -5.46
C ALA A 72 7.98 -9.64 -6.89
N LEU A 73 7.03 -9.26 -7.75
CA LEU A 73 6.83 -9.87 -9.06
C LEU A 73 7.58 -9.16 -10.20
N ALA A 74 7.61 -7.82 -10.19
CA ALA A 74 8.06 -7.02 -11.33
C ALA A 74 8.78 -5.73 -10.91
N PRO A 75 9.76 -5.24 -11.69
CA PRO A 75 10.50 -4.02 -11.40
C PRO A 75 9.67 -2.77 -11.79
N VAL A 76 8.52 -2.59 -11.15
CA VAL A 76 7.50 -1.59 -11.52
C VAL A 76 7.18 -0.61 -10.39
N ILE A 77 7.78 -0.77 -9.22
CA ILE A 77 7.41 0.02 -8.03
C ILE A 77 7.73 1.49 -8.22
N GLU A 78 8.85 1.84 -8.84
CA GLU A 78 9.16 3.25 -9.14
C GLU A 78 8.04 3.93 -9.92
N SER A 79 7.63 3.34 -11.05
CA SER A 79 6.56 3.89 -11.89
C SER A 79 5.22 3.98 -11.14
N LEU A 80 4.85 2.93 -10.41
CA LEU A 80 3.64 2.90 -9.59
C LEU A 80 3.64 3.97 -8.50
N TRP A 81 4.74 4.06 -7.76
CA TRP A 81 4.90 4.99 -6.66
C TRP A 81 4.82 6.43 -7.16
N LEU A 82 5.54 6.77 -8.22
CA LEU A 82 5.49 8.12 -8.79
C LEU A 82 4.10 8.49 -9.31
N ARG A 83 3.38 7.57 -9.95
CA ARG A 83 2.00 7.80 -10.44
C ARG A 83 0.98 7.95 -9.33
N TRP A 84 1.12 7.18 -8.26
CA TRP A 84 0.24 7.25 -7.10
C TRP A 84 0.52 8.51 -6.27
N TRP A 85 1.77 8.75 -5.90
CA TRP A 85 2.19 9.89 -5.09
C TRP A 85 2.32 11.21 -5.87
N ALA A 86 1.89 11.24 -7.14
CA ALA A 86 1.61 12.49 -7.84
C ALA A 86 0.49 13.28 -7.15
N LEU A 87 -0.44 12.58 -6.48
CA LEU A 87 -1.57 13.16 -5.74
C LEU A 87 -2.42 14.13 -6.60
N ASP A 88 -2.55 13.81 -7.88
CA ASP A 88 -3.30 14.56 -8.89
C ASP A 88 -4.78 14.16 -8.96
N ASN A 89 -5.23 13.30 -8.06
CA ASN A 89 -6.58 12.77 -7.97
C ASN A 89 -7.01 12.61 -6.49
N HIS A 90 -8.31 12.83 -6.21
CA HIS A 90 -8.88 12.70 -4.88
C HIS A 90 -8.57 11.33 -4.23
N GLY A 91 -8.82 10.23 -4.94
CA GLY A 91 -8.59 8.88 -4.44
C GLY A 91 -7.12 8.58 -4.14
N LYS A 92 -6.19 9.14 -4.93
CA LYS A 92 -4.75 9.06 -4.63
C LYS A 92 -4.40 9.77 -3.32
N ALA A 93 -5.03 10.90 -3.02
CA ALA A 93 -4.83 11.61 -1.75
C ALA A 93 -5.41 10.81 -0.56
N ILE A 94 -6.62 10.26 -0.71
CA ILE A 94 -7.24 9.40 0.30
C ILE A 94 -6.38 8.16 0.58
N SER A 95 -5.95 7.45 -0.46
CA SER A 95 -5.14 6.25 -0.34
C SER A 95 -3.75 6.52 0.24
N ALA A 96 -3.13 7.66 -0.11
CA ALA A 96 -1.87 8.10 0.47
C ALA A 96 -1.98 8.34 1.98
N LEU A 97 -3.05 8.98 2.44
CA LEU A 97 -3.34 9.16 3.87
C LEU A 97 -3.61 7.83 4.57
N LYS A 98 -4.38 6.92 3.95
CA LYS A 98 -4.59 5.56 4.46
C LYS A 98 -3.26 4.83 4.64
N TYR A 99 -2.39 4.81 3.61
CA TYR A 99 -1.07 4.18 3.70
C TYR A 99 -0.19 4.80 4.78
N ALA A 100 0.00 6.11 4.72
CA ALA A 100 0.92 6.80 5.61
C ALA A 100 0.44 6.82 7.06
N SER A 101 -0.87 6.68 7.32
CA SER A 101 -1.37 6.53 8.68
C SER A 101 -0.75 5.31 9.40
N GLY A 102 -0.39 4.24 8.68
CA GLY A 102 0.34 3.09 9.22
C GLY A 102 1.80 3.38 9.57
N LEU A 103 2.37 4.46 9.03
CA LEU A 103 3.70 4.97 9.38
C LEU A 103 3.66 6.00 10.52
N VAL A 104 2.57 6.78 10.60
CA VAL A 104 2.43 7.87 11.57
C VAL A 104 1.94 7.38 12.94
N TYR A 105 1.05 6.38 12.96
CA TYR A 105 0.36 5.94 14.17
C TYR A 105 0.65 4.49 14.53
N GLY A 106 0.64 4.20 15.82
CA GLY A 106 0.57 2.82 16.32
C GLY A 106 -0.82 2.21 16.17
N LEU A 107 -0.91 0.89 16.37
CA LEU A 107 -2.14 0.07 16.21
C LEU A 107 -3.40 0.62 16.90
N ARG A 108 -3.26 1.32 18.03
CA ARG A 108 -4.39 1.83 18.83
C ARG A 108 -4.59 3.34 18.72
N GLU A 109 -3.73 4.02 17.97
CA GLU A 109 -3.71 5.49 17.86
C GLU A 109 -4.19 5.96 16.48
N ASN A 110 -4.32 5.05 15.52
CA ASN A 110 -4.62 5.39 14.14
C ASN A 110 -6.06 5.94 14.03
N PRO A 111 -6.24 7.17 13.55
CA PRO A 111 -7.55 7.79 13.45
C PRO A 111 -8.43 7.24 12.32
N LEU A 112 -7.85 6.52 11.37
CA LEU A 112 -8.55 5.94 10.21
C LEU A 112 -8.96 4.49 10.45
N PHE A 113 -8.19 3.75 11.25
CA PHE A 113 -8.39 2.33 11.47
C PHE A 113 -8.59 2.05 12.95
N PRO A 114 -9.83 1.76 13.38
CA PRO A 114 -10.08 1.38 14.76
C PRO A 114 -9.34 0.07 15.10
N PRO A 115 -8.98 -0.15 16.38
CA PRO A 115 -8.33 -1.38 16.83
C PRO A 115 -9.12 -2.61 16.39
N TRP A 116 -8.41 -3.68 16.04
CA TRP A 116 -9.05 -4.97 15.83
C TRP A 116 -9.70 -5.45 17.14
N THR A 117 -10.98 -5.81 17.07
CA THR A 117 -11.70 -6.54 18.11
C THR A 117 -12.33 -7.81 17.51
N ARG A 118 -12.75 -8.72 18.38
CA ARG A 118 -13.35 -10.00 17.96
C ARG A 118 -14.70 -9.81 17.27
N GLU A 119 -15.45 -8.77 17.64
CA GLU A 119 -16.75 -8.43 17.06
C GLU A 119 -16.65 -7.44 15.89
N GLU A 120 -15.61 -6.60 15.90
CA GLU A 120 -15.42 -5.46 15.00
C GLU A 120 -13.92 -5.31 14.70
N GLY A 121 -13.43 -5.61 13.49
CA GLY A 121 -11.99 -5.44 13.24
C GLY A 121 -11.45 -5.79 11.85
N GLY A 122 -10.28 -5.21 11.57
CA GLY A 122 -9.47 -5.29 10.34
C GLY A 122 -8.12 -4.57 10.55
N GLY A 123 -8.07 -3.60 11.48
CA GLY A 123 -6.84 -2.94 11.93
C GLY A 123 -6.25 -2.02 10.86
N PRO A 124 -5.16 -1.29 11.16
CA PRO A 124 -4.39 -0.61 10.12
C PRO A 124 -3.76 -1.64 9.18
N PRO A 125 -3.55 -1.28 7.89
CA PRO A 125 -2.89 -2.17 6.95
C PRO A 125 -1.49 -2.53 7.46
N ASN A 126 -1.15 -3.82 7.43
CA ASN A 126 0.24 -4.22 7.56
C ASN A 126 0.95 -3.86 6.24
N LEU A 127 1.70 -2.76 6.26
CA LEU A 127 2.32 -2.21 5.06
C LEU A 127 3.38 -3.13 4.43
N ALA A 128 3.84 -4.15 5.15
CA ALA A 128 4.78 -5.15 4.64
C ALA A 128 4.13 -6.49 4.28
N ASP A 129 2.81 -6.65 4.45
CA ASP A 129 2.13 -7.91 4.16
C ASP A 129 1.97 -8.14 2.65
N MET A 130 2.10 -9.39 2.22
CA MET A 130 1.94 -9.78 0.83
C MET A 130 1.52 -11.24 0.73
N ASP A 131 0.62 -11.56 -0.22
CA ASP A 131 0.15 -12.93 -0.45
C ASP A 131 1.26 -13.89 -0.86
N THR A 132 2.40 -13.37 -1.29
CA THR A 132 3.59 -14.13 -1.69
C THR A 132 4.51 -14.49 -0.52
N THR A 133 4.17 -14.11 0.72
CA THR A 133 4.88 -14.48 1.96
C THR A 133 5.12 -15.98 2.07
N CYS A 134 4.21 -16.81 1.57
CA CYS A 134 4.34 -18.28 1.53
C CYS A 134 5.56 -18.78 0.71
N PHE A 135 6.13 -17.94 -0.16
CA PHE A 135 7.34 -18.25 -0.93
C PHE A 135 8.62 -17.69 -0.32
N LYS A 136 8.55 -16.99 0.83
CA LYS A 136 9.69 -16.33 1.51
C LYS A 136 10.50 -15.42 0.59
N GLN A 137 9.88 -14.92 -0.48
CA GLN A 137 10.52 -14.04 -1.43
C GLN A 137 10.05 -12.63 -1.15
N GLY A 138 10.98 -11.78 -0.70
CA GLY A 138 10.76 -10.36 -0.58
C GLY A 138 10.69 -9.66 -1.92
N TRP A 139 10.58 -8.34 -1.86
CA TRP A 139 10.61 -7.49 -3.03
C TRP A 139 11.88 -7.65 -3.87
N LEU A 140 11.76 -7.34 -5.16
CA LEU A 140 12.91 -7.30 -6.06
C LEU A 140 13.93 -6.25 -5.58
N PRO A 141 15.25 -6.51 -5.72
CA PRO A 141 16.30 -5.60 -5.25
C PRO A 141 16.17 -4.17 -5.78
N GLU A 142 15.77 -4.00 -7.05
CA GLU A 142 15.62 -2.70 -7.70
C GLU A 142 14.46 -1.90 -7.08
N ASN A 143 13.36 -2.58 -6.77
CA ASN A 143 12.23 -1.95 -6.07
C ASN A 143 12.61 -1.55 -4.63
N LEU A 144 13.35 -2.40 -3.92
CA LEU A 144 13.85 -2.10 -2.58
C LEU A 144 14.82 -0.91 -2.59
N GLN A 145 15.72 -0.86 -3.58
CA GLN A 145 16.65 0.25 -3.73
C GLN A 145 15.92 1.57 -3.94
N PHE A 146 14.98 1.62 -4.88
CA PHE A 146 14.15 2.80 -5.11
C PHE A 146 13.45 3.27 -3.83
N MET A 147 12.86 2.35 -3.06
CA MET A 147 12.19 2.69 -1.81
C MET A 147 13.16 3.27 -0.78
N ARG A 148 14.35 2.71 -0.62
CA ARG A 148 15.37 3.23 0.32
C ARG A 148 15.86 4.62 -0.06
N GLU A 149 15.92 4.93 -1.35
CA GLU A 149 16.35 6.23 -1.85
C GLU A 149 15.25 7.29 -1.77
N THR A 150 13.98 6.87 -1.84
CA THR A 150 12.82 7.78 -1.90
C THR A 150 12.14 7.99 -0.55
N LEU A 151 11.95 6.91 0.21
CA LEU A 151 11.09 6.90 1.39
C LEU A 151 11.85 7.44 2.60
N SER A 152 11.46 8.63 3.04
CA SER A 152 11.98 9.28 4.24
C SER A 152 10.85 9.95 5.02
N ALA A 153 11.09 10.25 6.30
CA ALA A 153 10.12 10.98 7.11
C ALA A 153 9.76 12.34 6.48
N GLY A 154 10.74 13.07 5.96
CA GLY A 154 10.54 14.33 5.25
C GLY A 154 9.65 14.16 4.00
N TYR A 155 9.95 13.16 3.17
CA TYR A 155 9.13 12.84 2.00
C TYR A 155 7.67 12.56 2.38
N ILE A 156 7.44 11.72 3.40
CA ILE A 156 6.08 11.40 3.87
C ILE A 156 5.38 12.64 4.41
N CYS A 157 6.07 13.47 5.19
CA CYS A 157 5.53 14.71 5.73
C CYS A 157 5.08 15.67 4.62
N ASP A 158 5.91 15.88 3.60
CA ASP A 158 5.60 16.74 2.46
C ASP A 158 4.41 16.20 1.66
N LYS A 159 4.37 14.88 1.43
CA LYS A 159 3.28 14.24 0.71
C LYS A 159 1.97 14.25 1.47
N LEU A 160 1.98 14.13 2.79
CA LEU A 160 0.77 14.24 3.60
C LEU A 160 0.23 15.67 3.62
N ALA A 161 1.10 16.68 3.65
CA ALA A 161 0.69 18.08 3.50
C ALA A 161 0.07 18.33 2.11
N GLN A 162 0.68 17.77 1.04
CA GLN A 162 0.12 17.84 -0.32
C GLN A 162 -1.25 17.14 -0.40
N ALA A 163 -1.39 15.94 0.16
CA ALA A 163 -2.64 15.18 0.18
C ALA A 163 -3.75 15.94 0.93
N ALA A 164 -3.43 16.53 2.09
CA ALA A 164 -4.37 17.36 2.84
C ALA A 164 -4.80 18.61 2.04
N ALA A 165 -3.91 19.20 1.25
CA ALA A 165 -4.26 20.32 0.37
C ALA A 165 -5.18 19.90 -0.79
N VAL A 166 -5.01 18.69 -1.33
CA VAL A 166 -5.89 18.13 -2.37
C VAL A 166 -7.30 17.87 -1.82
N LEU A 167 -7.40 17.43 -0.57
CA LEU A 167 -8.67 17.15 0.12
C LEU A 167 -9.23 18.38 0.85
N ARG A 168 -8.72 19.57 0.58
CA ARG A 168 -9.31 20.79 1.12
C ARG A 168 -10.75 20.92 0.61
N ASP A 169 -11.64 21.38 1.49
CA ASP A 169 -13.07 21.56 1.21
C ASP A 169 -13.86 20.25 0.98
N THR A 170 -13.28 19.09 1.28
CA THR A 170 -14.01 17.81 1.33
C THR A 170 -14.36 17.42 2.78
N PRO A 171 -15.32 16.49 3.00
CA PRO A 171 -15.64 15.98 4.34
C PRO A 171 -14.42 15.43 5.11
N GLU A 172 -13.42 14.94 4.38
CA GLU A 172 -12.19 14.33 4.90
C GLU A 172 -11.15 15.37 5.36
N SER A 173 -11.34 16.65 5.03
CA SER A 173 -10.34 17.71 5.20
C SER A 173 -9.80 17.80 6.62
N GLU A 174 -10.66 17.77 7.65
CA GLU A 174 -10.24 17.87 9.05
C GLU A 174 -9.31 16.72 9.45
N THR A 175 -9.70 15.49 9.10
CA THR A 175 -8.89 14.30 9.39
C THR A 175 -7.58 14.32 8.60
N ALA A 176 -7.60 14.72 7.34
CA ALA A 176 -6.40 14.83 6.51
C ALA A 176 -5.41 15.85 7.08
N THR A 177 -5.88 17.04 7.48
CA THR A 177 -5.05 18.07 8.12
C THR A 177 -4.48 17.59 9.45
N ARG A 178 -5.26 16.88 10.26
CA ARG A 178 -4.76 16.28 11.52
C ARG A 178 -3.63 15.30 11.26
N ILE A 179 -3.80 14.37 10.32
CA ILE A 179 -2.77 13.36 9.99
C ILE A 179 -1.49 14.04 9.48
N ALA A 180 -1.61 15.06 8.63
CA ALA A 180 -0.46 15.82 8.15
C ALA A 180 0.27 16.57 9.28
N SER A 181 -0.47 17.15 10.23
CA SER A 181 0.10 17.80 11.41
C SER A 181 0.80 16.81 12.33
N ASP A 182 0.16 15.67 12.62
CA ASP A 182 0.72 14.64 13.48
C ASP A 182 2.00 14.04 12.89
N ALA A 183 2.05 13.85 11.55
CA ALA A 183 3.24 13.38 10.86
C ALA A 183 4.46 14.29 11.10
N GLN A 184 4.25 15.62 11.07
CA GLN A 184 5.32 16.59 11.34
C GLN A 184 5.89 16.46 12.74
N GLN A 185 5.06 16.10 13.72
CA GLN A 185 5.45 15.92 15.13
C GLN A 185 6.05 14.54 15.42
N ARG A 186 5.87 13.58 14.50
CA ARG A 186 6.20 12.15 14.69
C ARG A 186 7.23 11.64 13.68
N GLN A 187 8.11 12.51 13.18
CA GLN A 187 9.11 12.14 12.17
C GLN A 187 10.07 11.03 12.63
N ASP A 188 10.38 10.97 13.91
CA ASP A 188 11.15 9.91 14.55
C ASP A 188 10.43 8.56 14.47
N ILE A 189 9.13 8.52 14.80
CA ILE A 189 8.29 7.32 14.67
C ILE A 189 8.21 6.89 13.21
N ILE A 190 7.98 7.83 12.28
CA ILE A 190 7.93 7.53 10.85
C ILE A 190 9.25 6.92 10.38
N THR A 191 10.39 7.45 10.82
CA THR A 191 11.72 6.92 10.47
C THR A 191 11.86 5.45 10.91
N ILE A 192 11.53 5.15 12.16
CA ILE A 192 11.57 3.77 12.69
C ILE A 192 10.62 2.87 11.91
N ARG A 193 9.40 3.33 11.62
CA ARG A 193 8.40 2.56 10.85
C ARG A 193 8.83 2.29 9.42
N ILE A 194 9.50 3.24 8.76
CA ILE A 194 10.07 3.04 7.44
C ILE A 194 11.12 1.93 7.45
N GLU A 195 11.97 1.88 8.48
CA GLU A 195 12.96 0.80 8.64
C GLU A 195 12.29 -0.56 8.85
N GLU A 196 11.28 -0.63 9.72
CA GLU A 196 10.49 -1.85 9.97
C GLU A 196 9.80 -2.36 8.69
N VAL A 197 9.14 -1.48 7.94
CA VAL A 197 8.48 -1.83 6.69
C VAL A 197 9.51 -2.28 5.65
N SER A 198 10.62 -1.56 5.52
CA SER A 198 11.68 -1.94 4.58
C SER A 198 12.26 -3.32 4.89
N TYR A 199 12.45 -3.62 6.18
CA TYR A 199 12.88 -4.94 6.63
C TYR A 199 11.84 -6.01 6.29
N GLY A 200 10.56 -5.77 6.56
CA GLY A 200 9.47 -6.70 6.27
C GLY A 200 9.30 -6.99 4.77
N LEU A 201 9.43 -5.97 3.92
CA LEU A 201 9.37 -6.11 2.46
C LEU A 201 10.56 -6.91 1.90
N GLN A 202 11.73 -6.81 2.53
CA GLN A 202 12.92 -7.57 2.12
C GLN A 202 12.90 -9.02 2.65
N TYR A 203 12.41 -9.20 3.88
CA TYR A 203 12.41 -10.47 4.59
C TYR A 203 10.99 -10.83 5.07
N PRO A 204 10.07 -11.17 4.15
CA PRO A 204 8.71 -11.53 4.53
C PRO A 204 8.76 -12.78 5.41
N SER A 205 8.38 -12.61 6.68
CA SER A 205 8.22 -13.74 7.60
C SER A 205 6.92 -14.47 7.25
N MET A 206 6.87 -15.79 7.48
CA MET A 206 5.58 -16.47 7.54
C MET A 206 4.90 -15.98 8.82
N SER A 207 3.89 -15.12 8.71
CA SER A 207 2.97 -14.88 9.80
C SER A 207 2.10 -16.13 10.01
N LEU A 208 2.68 -17.15 10.63
CA LEU A 208 1.99 -18.33 11.15
C LEU A 208 2.25 -18.52 12.66
N GLU A 209 2.59 -17.44 13.37
CA GLU A 209 2.67 -17.43 14.83
C GLU A 209 1.97 -16.19 15.40
N TRP A 210 0.66 -16.08 15.17
CA TRP A 210 -0.24 -15.41 16.12
C TRP A 210 -1.07 -16.49 16.81
N ASN A 211 -0.39 -17.34 17.58
CA ASN A 211 -1.00 -18.22 18.57
C ASN A 211 -0.12 -18.16 19.82
N ASN A 212 -0.42 -17.22 20.71
CA ASN A 212 -0.43 -17.37 22.16
C ASN A 212 -1.18 -16.19 22.78
#